data_AF-A0A1C6SC54-F1
#
_entry.id   AF-A0A1C6SC54-F1
#
_cell.length_a   1.000
_cell.length_b   1.000
_cell.length_c   1.000
_cell.angle_alpha   90.00
_cell.angle_beta   90.00
_cell.angle_gamma   90.00
#
_symmetry.space_group_name_H-M   'P 1'
#
loop_
_entity.id
_entity.type
_entity.pdbx_description
1 polymer ?
#
loop_
_entity_poly.entity_id
_entity_poly.type
_entity_poly.pdbx_seq_one_letter_code
_entity_poly.pdbx_strand_id
1 'polypeptide(L)'
;MRIPRLKTLGLALAALTVATLHAQPASAGPAPASEPQPEPCVSLALSRGADLWTCNAEGIMEVEVDDQTGEPQPPVYTPIPQPVVQVGPSPSDAGTMDDWDTWCETGSICRRPISRWINETKGNTAYGNRSGVIGTYDLIIRTNFSGRQPRHDLSLIWDTGPSIDFNDVYIRCREDRNNLPDLNCGDHFVGGPTIGPAYFRWNAGTTYGNRLANSNPYYADVTAEFWPTGYPMYTAAPLRTQKWYCPPDVGSDTSCYFP
;
A
#
# COMPACT_ATOMS: atom_id res chain seq x y z
N MET A 1 49.56 -81.46 -21.21
CA MET A 1 49.65 -80.79 -19.88
C MET A 1 48.83 -79.51 -19.95
N ARG A 2 47.84 -79.38 -19.06
CA ARG A 2 46.81 -78.33 -19.05
C ARG A 2 47.28 -77.09 -18.27
N ILE A 3 46.96 -75.91 -18.80
CA ILE A 3 47.10 -74.60 -18.14
C ILE A 3 45.98 -74.40 -17.11
N PRO A 4 46.26 -73.73 -15.97
CA PRO A 4 45.31 -72.75 -15.42
C PRO A 4 46.04 -71.45 -15.01
N ARG A 5 45.77 -70.31 -15.66
CA ARG A 5 44.78 -69.25 -15.33
C ARG A 5 45.00 -68.53 -13.99
N LEU A 6 45.54 -67.30 -14.12
CA LEU A 6 45.52 -66.20 -13.15
C LEU A 6 44.10 -65.95 -12.62
N LYS A 7 43.97 -65.73 -11.30
CA LYS A 7 42.81 -65.10 -10.67
C LYS A 7 43.21 -63.71 -10.17
N THR A 8 42.76 -62.69 -10.89
CA THR A 8 42.81 -61.28 -10.48
C THR A 8 41.65 -61.05 -9.50
N LEU A 9 41.93 -60.63 -8.26
CA LEU A 9 40.91 -60.13 -7.34
C LEU A 9 40.52 -58.71 -7.79
N GLY A 10 39.27 -58.52 -8.18
CA GLY A 10 38.67 -57.21 -8.40
C GLY A 10 38.32 -56.54 -7.07
N LEU A 11 38.82 -55.32 -6.87
CA LEU A 11 38.30 -54.40 -5.86
C LEU A 11 36.86 -54.01 -6.26
N ALA A 12 35.90 -54.29 -5.39
CA ALA A 12 34.56 -53.72 -5.49
C ALA A 12 34.59 -52.30 -4.90
N LEU A 13 34.57 -51.29 -5.78
CA LEU A 13 34.34 -49.90 -5.39
C LEU A 13 32.82 -49.74 -5.16
N ALA A 14 32.39 -49.71 -3.90
CA ALA A 14 31.03 -49.34 -3.57
C ALA A 14 30.86 -47.83 -3.82
N ALA A 15 30.19 -47.48 -4.92
CA ALA A 15 29.81 -46.11 -5.21
C ALA A 15 28.73 -45.65 -4.22
N LEU A 16 29.14 -44.88 -3.22
CA LEU A 16 28.24 -44.17 -2.32
C LEU A 16 27.58 -43.04 -3.13
N THR A 17 26.36 -43.26 -3.61
CA THR A 17 25.54 -42.23 -4.24
C THR A 17 25.02 -41.31 -3.14
N VAL A 18 25.70 -40.18 -2.94
CA VAL A 18 25.17 -39.07 -2.15
C VAL A 18 24.00 -38.49 -2.94
N ALA A 19 22.78 -38.83 -2.55
CA ALA A 19 21.59 -38.16 -3.04
C ALA A 19 21.62 -36.72 -2.50
N THR A 20 22.09 -35.78 -3.32
CA THR A 20 21.88 -34.36 -3.08
C THR A 20 20.38 -34.11 -3.22
N LEU A 21 19.68 -34.03 -2.10
CA LEU A 21 18.38 -33.38 -2.04
C LEU A 21 18.59 -31.92 -2.47
N HIS A 22 18.43 -31.69 -3.76
CA HIS A 22 18.20 -30.35 -4.27
C HIS A 22 16.82 -29.95 -3.75
N ALA A 23 16.79 -29.22 -2.64
CA ALA A 23 15.62 -28.44 -2.30
C ALA A 23 15.38 -27.51 -3.50
N GLN A 24 14.36 -27.83 -4.29
CA GLN A 24 13.91 -26.93 -5.35
C GLN A 24 13.59 -25.60 -4.67
N PRO A 25 14.03 -24.45 -5.21
CA PRO A 25 13.48 -23.18 -4.77
C PRO A 25 11.96 -23.32 -4.90
N ALA A 26 11.24 -22.96 -3.84
CA ALA A 26 9.79 -22.91 -3.89
C ALA A 26 9.42 -22.05 -5.10
N SER A 27 8.93 -22.70 -6.16
CA SER A 27 8.34 -21.99 -7.28
C SER A 27 7.15 -21.26 -6.69
N ALA A 28 7.24 -19.94 -6.58
CA ALA A 28 6.06 -19.13 -6.38
C ALA A 28 5.11 -19.49 -7.51
N GLY A 29 4.02 -20.19 -7.17
CA GLY A 29 2.93 -20.39 -8.12
C GLY A 29 2.38 -19.01 -8.51
N PRO A 30 1.77 -18.87 -9.68
CA PRO A 30 1.01 -17.66 -9.97
C PRO A 30 0.03 -17.42 -8.82
N ALA A 31 0.12 -16.24 -8.20
CA ALA A 31 -0.78 -15.82 -7.14
C ALA A 31 -2.22 -15.98 -7.64
N PRO A 32 -3.16 -16.45 -6.80
CA PRO A 32 -4.56 -16.43 -7.17
C PRO A 32 -4.96 -14.99 -7.51
N ALA A 33 -5.35 -14.76 -8.76
CA ALA A 33 -6.02 -13.54 -9.16
C ALA A 33 -7.43 -13.56 -8.57
N SER A 34 -7.69 -12.77 -7.55
CA SER A 34 -9.07 -12.54 -7.09
C SER A 34 -9.34 -11.12 -6.57
N GLU A 35 -8.32 -10.36 -6.17
CA GLU A 35 -8.51 -9.00 -5.66
C GLU A 35 -8.12 -7.94 -6.70
N PRO A 36 -8.89 -6.85 -6.83
CA PRO A 36 -8.74 -5.91 -7.91
C PRO A 36 -7.54 -4.98 -7.65
N GLN A 37 -6.54 -5.09 -8.53
CA GLN A 37 -5.29 -4.33 -8.49
C GLN A 37 -5.37 -3.08 -9.36
N PRO A 38 -4.55 -2.04 -9.09
CA PRO A 38 -4.38 -0.91 -9.99
C PRO A 38 -3.59 -1.33 -11.25
N GLU A 39 -4.23 -2.11 -12.13
CA GLU A 39 -3.63 -2.76 -13.30
C GLU A 39 -2.79 -1.82 -14.17
N PRO A 40 -3.20 -0.55 -14.45
CA PRO A 40 -2.36 0.36 -15.23
C PRO A 40 -1.06 0.72 -14.53
N CYS A 41 -1.07 0.81 -13.19
CA CYS A 41 0.12 1.06 -12.39
C CYS A 41 1.03 -0.17 -12.37
N VAL A 42 0.48 -1.34 -12.07
CA VAL A 42 1.23 -2.60 -12.04
C VAL A 42 1.86 -2.88 -13.40
N SER A 43 1.10 -2.71 -14.48
CA SER A 43 1.61 -2.88 -15.86
C SER A 43 2.77 -1.93 -16.16
N LEU A 44 2.70 -0.67 -15.71
CA LEU A 44 3.80 0.28 -15.88
C LEU A 44 5.04 -0.17 -15.09
N ALA A 45 4.89 -0.57 -13.83
CA ALA A 45 5.98 -1.06 -12.98
C ALA A 45 6.73 -2.23 -13.65
N LEU A 46 5.97 -3.22 -14.13
CA LEU A 46 6.53 -4.40 -14.79
C LEU A 46 7.18 -4.06 -16.13
N SER A 47 6.60 -3.12 -16.89
CA SER A 47 7.19 -2.68 -18.16
C SER A 47 8.53 -1.96 -17.98
N ARG A 48 8.73 -1.30 -16.83
CA ARG A 48 9.98 -0.61 -16.46
C ARG A 48 11.02 -1.57 -15.88
N GLY A 49 10.63 -2.78 -15.48
CA GLY A 49 11.49 -3.69 -14.74
C GLY A 49 11.91 -3.10 -13.39
N ALA A 50 10.99 -2.41 -12.71
CA ALA A 50 11.26 -1.74 -11.44
C ALA A 50 11.69 -2.73 -10.36
N ASP A 51 12.72 -2.37 -9.59
CA ASP A 51 13.31 -3.21 -8.54
C ASP A 51 12.36 -3.48 -7.40
N LEU A 52 11.87 -2.40 -6.78
CA LEU A 52 10.87 -2.41 -5.74
C LEU A 52 9.85 -1.34 -6.11
N TRP A 53 8.58 -1.71 -6.05
CA TRP A 53 7.53 -0.77 -6.39
C TRP A 53 6.30 -0.98 -5.51
N THR A 54 5.60 0.12 -5.26
CA THR A 54 4.24 0.11 -4.73
C THR A 54 3.35 0.95 -5.64
N CYS A 55 2.12 0.50 -5.81
CA CYS A 55 1.17 0.99 -6.78
C CYS A 55 -0.17 1.22 -6.12
N ASN A 56 -0.73 2.41 -6.31
CA ASN A 56 -2.16 2.66 -6.12
C ASN A 56 -2.71 3.29 -7.40
N ALA A 57 -4.00 3.66 -7.42
CA ALA A 57 -4.57 4.26 -8.63
C ALA A 57 -4.10 5.70 -8.90
N GLU A 58 -3.44 6.37 -7.96
CA GLU A 58 -2.91 7.73 -8.12
C GLU A 58 -1.48 7.74 -8.68
N GLY A 59 -0.73 6.67 -8.50
CA GLY A 59 0.62 6.56 -9.04
C GLY A 59 1.43 5.37 -8.55
N ILE A 60 2.68 5.36 -9.00
CA ILE A 60 3.69 4.38 -8.64
C ILE A 60 4.77 5.05 -7.80
N MET A 61 5.17 4.38 -6.72
CA MET A 61 6.39 4.67 -5.97
C MET A 61 7.42 3.60 -6.31
N GLU A 62 8.56 4.00 -6.85
CA GLU A 62 9.65 3.10 -7.26
C GLU A 62 10.88 3.35 -6.40
N VAL A 63 11.56 2.28 -6.03
CA VAL A 63 12.88 2.32 -5.37
C VAL A 63 13.80 1.44 -6.20
N GLU A 64 14.76 2.07 -6.88
CA GLU A 64 15.83 1.36 -7.58
C GLU A 64 16.85 0.83 -6.56
N VAL A 65 17.42 -0.34 -6.84
CA VAL A 65 18.50 -0.90 -6.01
C VAL A 65 19.78 -0.83 -6.84
N ASP A 66 20.80 -0.18 -6.30
CA ASP A 66 22.08 -0.05 -7.00
C ASP A 66 22.74 -1.43 -7.17
N ASP A 67 22.96 -1.85 -8.41
CA ASP A 67 23.47 -3.19 -8.73
C ASP A 67 24.90 -3.45 -8.21
N GLN A 68 25.67 -2.41 -7.88
CA GLN A 68 27.07 -2.54 -7.42
C GLN A 68 27.18 -2.61 -5.91
N THR A 69 26.33 -1.86 -5.20
CA THR A 69 26.38 -1.70 -3.74
C THR A 69 25.27 -2.45 -3.03
N GLY A 70 24.17 -2.77 -3.72
CA GLY A 70 22.95 -3.32 -3.15
C GLY A 70 22.14 -2.31 -2.33
N GLU A 71 22.53 -1.03 -2.33
CA GLU A 71 21.87 0.02 -1.56
C GLU A 71 20.64 0.56 -2.29
N PRO A 72 19.51 0.76 -1.59
CA PRO A 72 18.32 1.36 -2.17
C PRO A 72 18.55 2.85 -2.46
N GLN A 73 18.16 3.29 -3.65
CA GLN A 73 18.16 4.70 -4.04
C GLN A 73 16.94 5.43 -3.44
N PRO A 74 16.96 6.78 -3.39
CA PRO A 74 15.80 7.54 -2.93
C PRO A 74 14.53 7.19 -3.72
N PRO A 75 13.38 7.00 -3.06
CA PRO A 75 12.13 6.67 -3.74
C PRO A 75 11.70 7.74 -4.74
N VAL A 76 11.19 7.32 -5.89
CA VAL A 76 10.67 8.19 -6.94
C VAL A 76 9.18 7.94 -7.13
N TYR A 77 8.38 8.99 -6.95
CA TYR A 77 6.94 8.94 -7.22
C TYR A 77 6.63 9.43 -8.64
N THR A 78 5.94 8.59 -9.42
CA THR A 78 5.38 8.97 -10.72
C THR A 78 3.85 8.92 -10.64
N PRO A 79 3.15 10.07 -10.80
CA PRO A 79 1.69 10.07 -10.83
C PRO A 79 1.17 9.37 -12.10
N ILE A 80 0.12 8.56 -11.95
CA ILE A 80 -0.55 7.88 -13.04
C ILE A 80 -2.00 8.37 -13.07
N PRO A 81 -2.42 9.10 -14.12
CA PRO A 81 -3.80 9.54 -14.24
C PRO A 81 -4.73 8.33 -14.33
N GLN A 82 -5.56 8.11 -13.32
CA GLN A 82 -6.69 7.19 -13.33
C GLN A 82 -7.96 7.92 -12.90
N PRO A 83 -9.14 7.48 -13.37
CA PRO A 83 -10.39 8.05 -12.91
C PRO A 83 -10.57 7.77 -11.41
N VAL A 84 -10.78 8.84 -10.63
CA VAL A 84 -11.25 8.70 -9.25
C VAL A 84 -12.73 8.37 -9.30
N VAL A 85 -13.11 7.23 -8.70
CA VAL A 85 -14.49 6.76 -8.70
C VAL A 85 -15.23 7.39 -7.53
N GLN A 86 -16.30 8.14 -7.83
CA GLN A 86 -17.23 8.60 -6.81
C GLN A 86 -18.25 7.49 -6.56
N VAL A 87 -18.24 6.93 -5.36
CA VAL A 87 -19.24 5.93 -4.94
C VAL A 87 -20.36 6.67 -4.21
N GLY A 88 -21.61 6.27 -4.44
CA GLY A 88 -22.76 6.85 -3.74
C GLY A 88 -22.64 6.73 -2.22
N PRO A 89 -23.45 7.50 -1.45
CA PRO A 89 -23.43 7.42 0.00
C PRO A 89 -23.66 5.99 0.48
N SER A 90 -22.94 5.59 1.54
CA SER A 90 -23.14 4.27 2.17
C SER A 90 -24.62 4.10 2.56
N PRO A 91 -25.23 2.91 2.44
CA PRO A 91 -26.61 2.64 2.86
C PRO A 91 -26.91 2.85 4.36
N SER A 92 -25.98 3.38 5.13
CA SER A 92 -26.02 3.42 6.60
C SER A 92 -26.82 4.62 7.17
N ASP A 93 -28.11 4.65 6.83
CA ASP A 93 -29.17 4.98 7.82
C ASP A 93 -29.64 3.71 8.58
N ALA A 94 -29.16 2.52 8.20
CA ALA A 94 -29.38 1.26 8.91
C ALA A 94 -28.07 0.77 9.53
N GLY A 95 -28.04 0.63 10.85
CA GLY A 95 -26.86 0.19 11.59
C GLY A 95 -26.28 -1.16 11.12
N THR A 96 -25.01 -1.36 11.43
CA THR A 96 -24.31 -2.66 11.54
C THR A 96 -23.95 -3.44 10.27
N MET A 97 -23.31 -2.82 9.27
CA MET A 97 -22.32 -3.55 8.47
C MET A 97 -21.06 -2.70 8.30
N ASP A 98 -19.95 -3.20 8.84
CA ASP A 98 -18.60 -2.71 8.56
C ASP A 98 -18.27 -3.07 7.10
N ASP A 99 -18.64 -2.17 6.19
CA ASP A 99 -18.56 -2.40 4.75
C ASP A 99 -17.19 -2.08 4.17
N TRP A 100 -16.22 -1.66 4.99
CA TRP A 100 -14.90 -1.14 4.58
C TRP A 100 -14.15 -2.03 3.59
N ASP A 101 -14.41 -3.33 3.61
CA ASP A 101 -13.79 -4.36 2.76
C ASP A 101 -14.56 -4.68 1.47
N THR A 102 -15.68 -4.01 1.23
CA THR A 102 -16.65 -4.44 0.20
C THR A 102 -17.07 -3.32 -0.75
N TRP A 103 -16.73 -2.07 -0.42
CA TRP A 103 -16.93 -0.94 -1.32
C TRP A 103 -15.58 -0.56 -1.93
N CYS A 104 -15.56 -0.25 -3.24
CA CYS A 104 -14.34 0.05 -4.01
C CYS A 104 -13.46 -1.15 -4.45
N GLU A 105 -14.05 -2.31 -4.71
CA GLU A 105 -13.30 -3.45 -5.28
C GLU A 105 -13.10 -3.31 -6.80
N THR A 106 -12.48 -2.22 -7.25
CA THR A 106 -12.24 -1.95 -8.69
C THR A 106 -10.80 -1.57 -9.03
N GLY A 107 -9.85 -1.70 -8.10
CA GLY A 107 -8.44 -1.37 -8.35
C GLY A 107 -8.21 0.13 -8.60
N SER A 108 -9.20 0.94 -8.23
CA SER A 108 -9.22 2.40 -8.39
C SER A 108 -9.07 3.05 -7.02
N ILE A 109 -8.98 4.38 -6.99
CA ILE A 109 -9.23 5.14 -5.76
C ILE A 109 -10.69 5.55 -5.77
N CYS A 110 -11.41 5.15 -4.72
CA CYS A 110 -12.78 5.57 -4.53
C CYS A 110 -12.89 6.60 -3.44
N ARG A 111 -13.81 7.53 -3.66
CA ARG A 111 -14.24 8.50 -2.65
C ARG A 111 -15.72 8.30 -2.40
N ARG A 112 -16.07 8.24 -1.12
CA ARG A 112 -17.44 8.06 -0.66
C ARG A 112 -17.84 9.24 0.23
N PRO A 113 -18.67 10.17 -0.29
CA PRO A 113 -19.22 11.23 0.53
C PRO A 113 -20.30 10.64 1.44
N ILE A 114 -20.11 10.77 2.75
CA ILE A 114 -21.13 10.41 3.76
C ILE A 114 -21.98 11.64 4.07
N SER A 115 -21.34 12.79 4.20
CA SER A 115 -22.01 14.10 4.28
C SER A 115 -21.05 15.18 3.77
N ARG A 116 -21.50 16.44 3.71
CA ARG A 116 -20.60 17.58 3.44
C ARG A 116 -19.47 17.74 4.47
N TRP A 117 -19.53 17.03 5.61
CA TRP A 117 -18.55 17.12 6.69
C TRP A 117 -17.71 15.85 6.85
N ILE A 118 -18.05 14.77 6.13
CA ILE A 118 -17.45 13.45 6.29
C ILE A 118 -17.28 12.80 4.91
N ASN A 119 -16.05 12.41 4.60
CA ASN A 119 -15.71 11.70 3.38
C ASN A 119 -14.75 10.55 3.70
N GLU A 120 -14.90 9.45 2.98
CA GLU A 120 -13.98 8.33 3.02
C GLU A 120 -13.26 8.22 1.69
N THR A 121 -11.95 7.96 1.74
CA THR A 121 -11.14 7.61 0.58
C THR A 121 -10.57 6.22 0.80
N LYS A 122 -10.80 5.32 -0.16
CA LYS A 122 -10.22 3.98 -0.20
C LYS A 122 -9.33 3.86 -1.43
N GLY A 123 -8.16 3.28 -1.26
CA GLY A 123 -7.25 2.95 -2.35
C GLY A 123 -6.69 1.55 -2.19
N ASN A 124 -6.80 0.77 -3.26
CA ASN A 124 -6.24 -0.57 -3.33
C ASN A 124 -4.78 -0.45 -3.71
N THR A 125 -3.90 -1.04 -2.90
CA THR A 125 -2.46 -0.94 -3.08
C THR A 125 -1.88 -2.30 -3.44
N ALA A 126 -1.08 -2.35 -4.49
CA ALA A 126 -0.25 -3.49 -4.85
C ALA A 126 1.22 -3.16 -4.61
N TYR A 127 2.02 -4.13 -4.21
CA TYR A 127 3.46 -3.99 -4.12
C TYR A 127 4.16 -5.20 -4.70
N GLY A 128 5.35 -4.98 -5.25
CA GLY A 128 6.05 -6.02 -5.99
C GLY A 128 7.47 -5.64 -6.38
N ASN A 129 8.07 -6.49 -7.18
CA ASN A 129 9.43 -6.33 -7.68
C ASN A 129 9.50 -6.66 -9.18
N ARG A 130 10.72 -6.80 -9.72
CA ARG A 130 10.94 -7.18 -11.13
C ARG A 130 10.21 -8.47 -11.56
N SER A 131 9.91 -9.36 -10.62
CA SER A 131 9.27 -10.66 -10.89
C SER A 131 7.75 -10.60 -10.94
N GLY A 132 7.14 -9.51 -10.49
CA GLY A 132 5.68 -9.43 -10.37
C GLY A 132 5.21 -8.83 -9.06
N VAL A 133 3.89 -8.89 -8.89
CA VAL A 133 3.20 -8.55 -7.64
C VAL A 133 3.58 -9.56 -6.55
N ILE A 134 3.86 -9.07 -5.35
CA ILE A 134 4.12 -9.88 -4.16
C ILE A 134 2.88 -9.96 -3.26
N GLY A 135 2.17 -8.84 -3.10
CA GLY A 135 0.98 -8.77 -2.27
C GLY A 135 0.17 -7.50 -2.49
N THR A 136 -0.98 -7.45 -1.83
CA THR A 136 -1.92 -6.34 -1.90
C THR A 136 -2.53 -6.05 -0.54
N TYR A 137 -2.89 -4.79 -0.34
CA TYR A 137 -3.61 -4.32 0.84
C TYR A 137 -4.45 -3.09 0.48
N ASP A 138 -5.53 -2.88 1.21
CA ASP A 138 -6.34 -1.68 1.13
C ASP A 138 -5.94 -0.66 2.19
N LEU A 139 -5.99 0.62 1.78
CA LEU A 139 -5.83 1.75 2.68
C LEU A 139 -7.10 2.58 2.64
N ILE A 140 -7.70 2.80 3.82
CA ILE A 140 -8.96 3.53 3.96
C ILE A 140 -8.75 4.66 4.96
N ILE A 141 -9.01 5.89 4.54
CA ILE A 141 -8.99 7.06 5.40
C ILE A 141 -10.36 7.74 5.38
N ARG A 142 -10.99 7.79 6.56
CA ARG A 142 -12.15 8.62 6.81
C ARG A 142 -11.70 9.95 7.35
N THR A 143 -12.16 11.03 6.74
CA THR A 143 -11.91 12.39 7.22
C THR A 143 -13.22 13.04 7.61
N ASN A 144 -13.29 13.57 8.82
CA ASN A 144 -14.38 14.40 9.30
C ASN A 144 -13.88 15.68 9.96
N PHE A 145 -14.77 16.65 10.15
CA PHE A 145 -14.37 17.95 10.68
C PHE A 145 -14.96 18.25 12.06
N SER A 146 -14.15 18.90 12.88
CA SER A 146 -14.55 19.55 14.13
C SER A 146 -14.24 21.04 14.01
N GLY A 147 -15.13 21.77 13.34
CA GLY A 147 -14.83 23.13 12.90
C GLY A 147 -13.72 23.10 11.85
N ARG A 148 -12.63 23.85 12.09
CA ARG A 148 -11.47 23.91 11.18
C ARG A 148 -10.36 22.91 11.50
N GLN A 149 -10.66 21.91 12.33
CA GLN A 149 -9.72 20.85 12.67
C GLN A 149 -10.18 19.54 12.01
N PRO A 150 -9.43 18.98 11.06
CA PRO A 150 -9.73 17.67 10.51
C PRO A 150 -9.42 16.58 11.54
N ARG A 151 -10.22 15.53 11.50
CA ARG A 151 -10.06 14.29 12.26
C ARG A 151 -10.02 13.16 11.25
N HIS A 152 -9.10 12.23 11.44
CA HIS A 152 -8.86 11.15 10.51
C HIS A 152 -8.95 9.81 11.24
N ASP A 153 -9.74 8.89 10.71
CA ASP A 153 -9.73 7.48 11.10
C ASP A 153 -9.09 6.69 9.94
N LEU A 154 -8.02 5.96 10.23
CA LEU A 154 -7.24 5.22 9.25
C LEU A 154 -7.35 3.72 9.50
N SER A 155 -7.47 2.98 8.41
CA SER A 155 -7.50 1.52 8.42
C SER A 155 -6.63 0.95 7.31
N LEU A 156 -5.98 -0.16 7.63
CA LEU A 156 -5.23 -0.99 6.69
C LEU A 156 -5.83 -2.39 6.70
N ILE A 157 -6.11 -2.93 5.53
CA ILE A 157 -6.68 -4.27 5.37
C ILE A 157 -5.75 -5.07 4.47
N TRP A 158 -5.30 -6.21 4.96
CA TRP A 158 -4.49 -7.15 4.20
C TRP A 158 -5.41 -7.97 3.29
N ASP A 159 -5.02 -8.08 2.03
CA ASP A 159 -5.78 -8.88 1.05
C ASP A 159 -5.01 -10.13 0.64
N THR A 160 -3.75 -9.96 0.20
CA THR A 160 -2.93 -11.05 -0.33
C THR A 160 -1.45 -10.87 -0.01
N GLY A 161 -0.69 -11.97 -0.08
CA GLY A 161 0.77 -11.98 0.09
C GLY A 161 1.24 -12.28 1.52
N PRO A 162 2.51 -12.01 1.85
CA PRO A 162 3.03 -12.21 3.21
C PRO A 162 2.43 -11.20 4.21
N SER A 163 2.61 -11.46 5.51
CA SER A 163 2.31 -10.45 6.53
C SER A 163 3.18 -9.21 6.34
N ILE A 164 2.60 -8.04 6.53
CA ILE A 164 3.19 -6.73 6.30
C ILE A 164 3.37 -6.05 7.65
N ASP A 165 4.60 -5.70 7.99
CA ASP A 165 4.92 -4.90 9.17
C ASP A 165 5.17 -3.44 8.75
N PHE A 166 4.25 -2.55 9.11
CA PHE A 166 4.41 -1.12 8.88
C PHE A 166 5.26 -0.55 10.01
N ASN A 167 6.37 0.11 9.67
CA ASN A 167 7.21 0.76 10.69
C ASN A 167 6.58 2.09 11.09
N ASP A 168 6.31 2.92 10.08
CA ASP A 168 5.68 4.20 10.29
C ASP A 168 4.59 4.48 9.27
N VAL A 169 3.42 4.85 9.77
CA VAL A 169 2.30 5.36 8.99
C VAL A 169 2.04 6.81 9.40
N TYR A 170 2.03 7.71 8.42
CA TYR A 170 1.81 9.13 8.61
C TYR A 170 0.60 9.62 7.82
N ILE A 171 -0.17 10.51 8.43
CA ILE A 171 -1.13 11.37 7.75
C ILE A 171 -0.50 12.76 7.63
N ARG A 172 -0.30 13.20 6.39
CA ARG A 172 0.34 14.48 6.06
C ARG A 172 -0.68 15.43 5.46
N CYS A 173 -1.02 16.48 6.20
CA CYS A 173 -1.88 17.55 5.76
C CYS A 173 -1.15 18.44 4.76
N ARG A 174 -1.79 18.72 3.63
CA ARG A 174 -1.30 19.61 2.59
C ARG A 174 -2.33 20.71 2.31
N GLU A 175 -1.85 21.94 2.25
CA GLU A 175 -2.59 23.09 1.72
C GLU A 175 -2.27 23.24 0.24
N ASP A 176 -3.30 23.08 -0.60
CA ASP A 176 -3.20 23.27 -2.03
C ASP A 176 -3.11 24.76 -2.35
N ARG A 177 -2.00 25.16 -2.96
CA ARG A 177 -1.70 26.56 -3.26
C ARG A 177 -1.84 26.93 -4.73
N ASN A 178 -2.53 26.13 -5.53
CA ASN A 178 -2.80 26.38 -6.95
C ASN A 178 -1.54 26.79 -7.74
N ASN A 179 -0.90 25.84 -8.43
CA ASN A 179 0.32 26.05 -9.22
C ASN A 179 1.58 26.47 -8.41
N LEU A 180 1.51 26.43 -7.09
CA LEU A 180 2.65 26.57 -6.19
C LEU A 180 2.85 25.26 -5.43
N PRO A 181 4.07 24.99 -4.93
CA PRO A 181 4.29 23.84 -4.05
C PRO A 181 3.34 23.90 -2.84
N ASP A 182 2.70 22.76 -2.58
CA ASP A 182 1.77 22.62 -1.47
C ASP A 182 2.49 22.88 -0.14
N LEU A 183 1.82 23.60 0.77
CA LEU A 183 2.37 23.82 2.10
C LEU A 183 2.00 22.67 3.02
N ASN A 184 2.93 22.28 3.87
CA ASN A 184 2.66 21.36 4.96
C ASN A 184 1.79 22.06 6.02
N CYS A 185 0.62 21.50 6.32
CA CYS A 185 -0.24 21.95 7.43
C CYS A 185 -0.19 21.03 8.65
N GLY A 186 0.58 19.95 8.61
CA GLY A 186 0.81 19.05 9.74
C GLY A 186 1.19 17.65 9.28
N ASP A 187 2.13 17.02 9.98
CA ASP A 187 2.45 15.60 9.82
C ASP A 187 2.12 14.89 11.14
N HIS A 188 1.29 13.86 11.06
CA HIS A 188 0.79 13.14 12.22
C HIS A 188 1.16 11.66 12.10
N PHE A 189 1.94 11.15 13.05
CA PHE A 189 2.22 9.72 13.17
C PHE A 189 0.97 8.99 13.68
N VAL A 190 0.66 7.86 13.05
CA VAL A 190 -0.61 7.14 13.23
C VAL A 190 -0.38 5.74 13.79
N GLY A 191 0.79 5.16 13.56
CA GLY A 191 1.18 3.87 14.11
C GLY A 191 2.14 3.10 13.22
N GLY A 192 2.51 1.92 13.68
CA GLY A 192 3.30 0.92 12.94
C GLY A 192 2.73 -0.48 13.16
N PRO A 193 1.57 -0.80 12.55
CA PRO A 193 0.91 -2.09 12.76
C PRO A 193 1.53 -3.21 11.92
N THR A 194 1.31 -4.44 12.35
CA THR A 194 1.43 -5.61 11.48
C THR A 194 0.04 -6.05 11.01
N ILE A 195 -0.14 -6.24 9.71
CA ILE A 195 -1.33 -6.88 9.12
C ILE A 195 -0.93 -8.15 8.36
N GLY A 196 -1.86 -9.09 8.22
CA GLY A 196 -1.59 -10.35 7.52
C GLY A 196 -2.72 -11.36 7.64
N PRO A 197 -2.53 -12.61 7.18
CA PRO A 197 -3.59 -13.63 7.17
C PRO A 197 -4.25 -13.88 8.54
N ALA A 198 -3.50 -13.72 9.64
CA ALA A 198 -4.01 -13.92 11.00
C ALA A 198 -4.61 -12.64 11.62
N TYR A 199 -4.17 -11.47 11.17
CA TYR A 199 -4.60 -10.15 11.64
C TYR A 199 -4.88 -9.29 10.42
N PHE A 200 -5.99 -9.60 9.74
CA PHE A 200 -6.26 -9.08 8.40
C PHE A 200 -6.53 -7.57 8.39
N ARG A 201 -6.83 -6.95 9.53
CA ARG A 201 -7.17 -5.54 9.62
C ARG A 201 -6.56 -4.87 10.82
N TRP A 202 -6.09 -3.64 10.62
CA TRP A 202 -5.74 -2.72 11.68
C TRP A 202 -6.50 -1.39 11.52
N ASN A 203 -6.89 -0.80 12.66
CA ASN A 203 -7.52 0.51 12.72
C ASN A 203 -6.74 1.38 13.71
N ALA A 204 -6.33 2.58 13.30
CA ALA A 204 -5.46 3.45 14.07
C ALA A 204 -6.13 4.20 15.24
N GLY A 205 -7.46 4.18 15.32
CA GLY A 205 -8.22 5.17 16.09
C GLY A 205 -8.14 6.57 15.47
N THR A 206 -8.77 7.54 16.14
CA THR A 206 -8.89 8.90 15.61
C THR A 206 -7.61 9.71 15.81
N THR A 207 -7.02 10.15 14.71
CA THR A 207 -5.91 11.11 14.65
C THR A 207 -6.45 12.52 14.46
N TYR A 208 -6.07 13.45 15.34
CA TYR A 208 -6.47 14.85 15.26
C TYR A 208 -5.44 15.66 14.46
N GLY A 209 -5.88 16.27 13.36
CA GLY A 209 -5.04 17.18 12.60
C GLY A 209 -4.85 18.53 13.30
N ASN A 210 -4.00 19.37 12.74
CA ASN A 210 -3.86 20.76 13.18
C ASN A 210 -5.10 21.60 12.85
N ARG A 211 -5.34 22.65 13.64
CA ARG A 211 -6.35 23.65 13.29
C ARG A 211 -5.88 24.43 12.06
N LEU A 212 -6.71 24.46 11.03
CA LEU A 212 -6.41 25.11 9.76
C LEU A 212 -6.72 26.60 9.83
N ALA A 213 -5.82 27.45 9.31
CA ALA A 213 -5.94 28.92 9.40
C ALA A 213 -6.45 29.55 8.09
N ASN A 214 -6.03 29.04 6.93
CA ASN A 214 -6.34 29.65 5.64
C ASN A 214 -7.62 29.06 5.03
N SER A 215 -8.18 29.76 4.05
CA SER A 215 -9.37 29.31 3.33
C SER A 215 -9.07 28.59 2.01
N ASN A 216 -7.82 28.12 1.85
CA ASN A 216 -7.39 27.37 0.68
C ASN A 216 -8.00 25.96 0.68
N PRO A 217 -7.98 25.25 -0.47
CA PRO A 217 -8.25 23.83 -0.49
C PRO A 217 -7.15 23.09 0.28
N TYR A 218 -7.54 22.01 0.94
CA TYR A 218 -6.66 21.13 1.70
C TYR A 218 -6.90 19.68 1.30
N TYR A 219 -5.92 18.83 1.52
CA TYR A 219 -6.05 17.38 1.45
C TYR A 219 -5.09 16.73 2.44
N ALA A 220 -5.25 15.43 2.66
CA ALA A 220 -4.27 14.62 3.38
C ALA A 220 -3.69 13.56 2.44
N ASP A 221 -2.40 13.31 2.56
CA ASP A 221 -1.75 12.14 2.00
C ASP A 221 -1.48 11.15 3.14
N VAL A 222 -1.82 9.87 2.92
CA VAL A 222 -1.36 8.80 3.79
C VAL A 222 -0.11 8.19 3.18
N THR A 223 0.98 8.20 3.93
CA THR A 223 2.29 7.68 3.50
C THR A 223 2.79 6.68 4.53
N ALA A 224 3.50 5.65 4.08
CA ALA A 224 4.07 4.66 4.99
C ALA A 224 5.34 4.01 4.44
N GLU A 225 6.10 3.41 5.36
CA GLU A 225 7.16 2.44 5.05
C GLU A 225 6.81 1.09 5.69
N PHE A 226 7.06 0.00 4.98
CA PHE A 226 6.65 -1.33 5.43
C PHE A 226 7.56 -2.47 4.97
N TRP A 227 7.59 -3.56 5.74
CA TRP A 227 8.34 -4.78 5.52
C TRP A 227 7.40 -5.96 5.35
N PRO A 228 7.17 -6.44 4.12
CA PRO A 228 6.55 -7.73 3.90
C PRO A 228 7.50 -8.84 4.37
N THR A 229 6.98 -9.84 5.08
CA THR A 229 7.77 -10.94 5.63
C THR A 229 8.54 -11.65 4.51
N GLY A 230 9.87 -11.68 4.63
CA GLY A 230 10.77 -12.30 3.63
C GLY A 230 11.18 -11.38 2.47
N TYR A 231 10.83 -10.10 2.52
CA TYR A 231 11.13 -9.10 1.49
C TYR A 231 11.81 -7.86 2.10
N PRO A 232 12.48 -7.02 1.29
CA PRO A 232 13.03 -5.75 1.77
C PRO A 232 11.93 -4.74 2.14
N MET A 233 12.35 -3.58 2.65
CA MET A 233 11.46 -2.45 2.93
C MET A 233 10.88 -1.87 1.63
N TYR A 234 9.63 -1.44 1.69
CA TYR A 234 8.93 -0.69 0.65
C TYR A 234 8.49 0.68 1.17
N THR A 235 8.46 1.66 0.27
CA THR A 235 7.79 2.95 0.49
C THR A 235 6.43 2.91 -0.21
N ALA A 236 5.35 3.17 0.53
CA ALA A 236 4.01 3.20 -0.03
C ALA A 236 3.79 4.41 -0.95
N ALA A 237 3.13 4.18 -2.08
CA ALA A 237 2.57 5.24 -2.90
C ALA A 237 1.54 6.02 -2.06
N PRO A 238 1.62 7.37 -2.01
CA PRO A 238 0.73 8.16 -1.17
C PRO A 238 -0.71 7.99 -1.61
N LEU A 239 -1.63 7.76 -0.66
CA LEU A 239 -3.07 7.84 -0.93
C LEU A 239 -3.57 9.23 -0.56
N ARG A 240 -4.10 9.98 -1.53
CA ARG A 240 -4.65 11.31 -1.31
C ARG A 240 -6.16 11.29 -1.09
N THR A 241 -6.59 11.92 0.00
CA THR A 241 -8.02 12.13 0.30
C THR A 241 -8.72 13.03 -0.73
N GLN A 242 -10.05 13.07 -0.69
CA GLN A 242 -10.78 14.18 -1.31
C GLN A 242 -10.28 15.53 -0.79
N LYS A 243 -10.20 16.53 -1.67
CA LYS A 243 -9.93 17.92 -1.26
C LYS A 243 -11.12 18.47 -0.46
N TRP A 244 -10.82 19.22 0.59
CA TRP A 244 -11.81 19.94 1.38
C TRP A 244 -11.48 21.43 1.48
N TYR A 245 -12.46 22.23 1.88
CA TYR A 245 -12.36 23.68 1.97
C TYR A 245 -12.75 24.15 3.35
N CYS A 246 -12.08 25.17 3.85
CA CYS A 246 -12.35 25.75 5.17
C CYS A 246 -12.78 27.21 5.06
N PRO A 247 -14.07 27.56 5.27
CA PRO A 247 -14.57 28.94 5.17
C PRO A 247 -13.78 29.90 6.08
N PRO A 248 -13.56 31.18 5.69
CA PRO A 248 -12.82 32.15 6.51
C PRO A 248 -13.22 32.13 7.98
N ASP A 249 -12.26 32.29 8.89
CA ASP A 249 -12.49 32.20 10.34
C ASP A 249 -13.18 33.46 10.88
N VAL A 250 -14.44 33.69 10.51
CA VAL A 250 -15.20 34.94 10.77
C VAL A 250 -16.46 34.75 11.62
N GLY A 251 -16.61 33.66 12.38
CA GLY A 251 -17.77 33.46 13.26
C GLY A 251 -17.97 32.02 13.76
N SER A 252 -19.19 31.72 14.22
CA SER A 252 -19.53 30.46 14.92
C SER A 252 -19.76 29.25 14.00
N ASP A 253 -19.76 29.42 12.68
CA ASP A 253 -19.98 28.33 11.71
C ASP A 253 -18.92 28.35 10.60
N THR A 254 -17.68 28.05 10.98
CA THR A 254 -16.49 28.07 10.10
C THR A 254 -15.99 26.66 9.82
N SER A 255 -16.86 25.65 9.91
CA SER A 255 -16.44 24.25 9.72
C SER A 255 -15.94 24.00 8.31
N CYS A 256 -14.83 23.26 8.19
CA CYS A 256 -14.37 22.77 6.90
C CYS A 256 -15.40 21.82 6.29
N TYR A 257 -15.49 21.73 4.97
CA TYR A 257 -16.44 20.89 4.24
C TYR A 257 -15.83 20.28 2.98
N PHE A 258 -16.41 19.17 2.53
CA PHE A 258 -16.18 18.60 1.20
C PHE A 258 -17.16 19.24 0.19
N PRO A 259 -16.68 19.69 -0.99
CA PRO A 259 -17.51 20.28 -2.03
C PRO A 259 -18.41 19.26 -2.72
#